data_AF-A0AAJ0UH74-F1
#
_entry.id   AF-A0AAJ0UH74-F1
#
_cell.length_a   1.000
_cell.length_b   1.000
_cell.length_c   1.000
_cell.angle_alpha   90.00
_cell.angle_beta   90.00
_cell.angle_gamma   90.00
#
_symmetry.space_group_name_H-M   'P 1'
#
loop_
_entity.id
_entity.type
_entity.pdbx_description
1 polymer ?
#
loop_
_entity_poly.entity_id
_entity_poly.type
_entity_poly.pdbx_seq_one_letter_code
_entity_poly.pdbx_strand_id
1 'polypeptide(L)'
;MNTLPAPLALLALLPLLLASCATTGNLVSDWGEITLAPGDTGVCHSNPCRVFFKMPPGAGTYALRGSAFPIGEYPAGNTAMIGSFFESSVIEIVGTDLPKTYLTVPESGGDAR
;
A
#
# COMPACT_ATOMS: atom_id res chain seq x y z
N MET A 1 -33.33 53.24 11.72
CA MET A 1 -32.05 52.93 11.05
C MET A 1 -31.40 51.84 11.89
N ASN A 2 -31.57 50.58 11.48
CA ASN A 2 -31.12 49.41 12.24
C ASN A 2 -29.71 49.02 11.79
N THR A 3 -28.78 48.89 12.73
CA THR A 3 -27.44 48.36 12.51
C THR A 3 -27.40 46.87 12.88
N LEU A 4 -27.07 46.01 11.92
CA LEU A 4 -26.88 44.56 12.12
C LEU A 4 -25.47 44.26 12.69
N PRO A 5 -25.29 43.26 13.58
CA PRO A 5 -24.01 42.94 14.17
C PRO A 5 -23.17 42.00 13.29
N ALA A 6 -21.85 42.18 13.37
CA ALA A 6 -20.81 41.43 12.68
C ALA A 6 -20.92 39.91 12.94
N PRO A 7 -21.20 39.08 11.92
CA PRO A 7 -21.43 37.66 12.11
C PRO A 7 -20.17 36.83 11.83
N LEU A 8 -19.95 35.81 12.66
CA LEU A 8 -19.69 34.43 12.23
C LEU A 8 -18.42 34.08 11.41
N ALA A 9 -17.47 34.98 11.21
CA ALA A 9 -16.30 34.72 10.35
C ALA A 9 -15.31 33.65 10.88
N LEU A 10 -15.36 33.28 12.17
CA LEU A 10 -14.35 32.40 12.78
C LEU A 10 -14.68 30.89 12.73
N LEU A 11 -15.88 30.49 12.32
CA LEU A 11 -16.34 29.08 12.38
C LEU A 11 -16.14 28.29 11.07
N ALA A 12 -15.64 28.92 10.01
CA ALA A 12 -15.55 28.30 8.68
C ALA A 12 -14.22 27.58 8.38
N LEU A 13 -13.24 27.59 9.28
CA LEU A 13 -11.90 26.99 9.05
C LEU A 13 -11.74 25.55 9.58
N LEU A 14 -12.70 25.03 10.34
CA LEU A 14 -12.62 23.67 10.90
C LEU A 14 -12.85 22.49 9.92
N PRO A 15 -13.58 22.59 8.78
CA PRO A 15 -13.88 21.39 8.00
C PRO A 15 -12.75 20.94 7.06
N LEU A 16 -11.69 21.74 6.87
CA LEU A 16 -10.57 21.39 5.98
C LEU A 16 -9.51 20.48 6.61
N LEU A 17 -9.51 20.31 7.94
CA LEU A 17 -8.58 19.42 8.65
C LEU A 17 -9.03 17.95 8.66
N LEU A 18 -10.23 17.66 8.16
CA LEU A 18 -10.83 16.33 8.10
C LEU A 18 -10.78 15.70 6.71
N ALA A 19 -9.95 16.22 5.81
CA ALA A 19 -9.52 15.48 4.61
C ALA A 19 -8.63 14.30 5.05
N SER A 20 -9.26 13.34 5.71
CA SER A 20 -8.70 12.06 6.08
C SER A 20 -8.14 11.43 4.82
N CYS A 21 -6.86 11.06 4.89
CA CYS A 21 -6.13 10.34 3.88
C CYS A 21 -6.73 8.94 3.72
N ALA A 22 -7.88 8.84 3.06
CA ALA A 22 -8.37 7.57 2.54
C ALA A 22 -7.51 7.23 1.32
N THR A 23 -6.30 6.73 1.55
CA THR A 23 -5.51 6.15 0.47
C THR A 23 -6.25 4.87 0.05
N THR A 24 -7.02 4.99 -1.02
CA THR A 24 -7.69 3.84 -1.63
C THR A 24 -6.62 3.17 -2.47
N GLY A 25 -6.26 1.94 -2.09
CA GLY A 25 -5.32 1.15 -2.89
C GLY A 25 -5.90 0.82 -4.26
N ASN A 26 -5.00 0.52 -5.20
CA ASN A 26 -5.37 0.12 -6.55
C ASN A 26 -5.54 -1.39 -6.65
N LEU A 27 -6.38 -1.83 -7.58
CA LEU A 27 -6.34 -3.21 -8.07
C LEU A 27 -5.29 -3.30 -9.18
N VAL A 28 -4.26 -4.10 -8.97
CA VAL A 28 -3.14 -4.28 -9.91
C VAL A 28 -3.09 -5.74 -10.33
N SER A 29 -2.91 -6.03 -11.61
CA SER A 29 -2.88 -7.41 -12.12
C SER A 29 -1.84 -7.55 -13.22
N ASP A 30 -1.03 -8.61 -13.17
CA ASP A 30 0.05 -8.82 -14.16
C ASP A 30 0.52 -10.30 -14.23
N TRP A 31 1.36 -10.63 -15.20
CA TRP A 31 1.87 -11.97 -15.48
C TRP A 31 3.35 -12.10 -15.09
N GLY A 32 3.63 -12.79 -13.99
CA GLY A 32 4.99 -13.15 -13.57
C GLY A 32 5.78 -12.06 -12.85
N GLU A 33 5.46 -10.78 -13.05
CA GLU A 33 6.04 -9.66 -12.32
C GLU A 33 4.97 -8.62 -12.00
N ILE A 34 4.95 -8.09 -10.78
CA ILE A 34 4.00 -7.05 -10.38
C ILE A 34 4.68 -5.98 -9.52
N THR A 35 4.28 -4.72 -9.70
CA THR A 35 4.71 -3.61 -8.84
C THR A 35 3.54 -3.13 -7.98
N LEU A 36 3.71 -3.13 -6.66
CA LEU A 36 2.69 -2.74 -5.69
C LEU A 36 3.14 -1.55 -4.85
N ALA A 37 2.18 -0.82 -4.29
CA ALA A 37 2.37 0.23 -3.30
C ALA A 37 1.51 -0.06 -2.05
N PRO A 38 1.77 0.62 -0.90
CA PRO A 38 0.93 0.48 0.28
C PRO A 38 -0.56 0.65 -0.02
N GLY A 39 -1.34 -0.37 0.37
CA GLY A 39 -2.79 -0.41 0.19
C GLY A 39 -3.26 -1.13 -1.06
N ASP A 40 -2.40 -1.36 -2.06
CA ASP A 40 -2.79 -2.04 -3.29
C ASP A 40 -3.25 -3.49 -3.02
N THR A 41 -4.13 -3.97 -3.90
CA THR A 41 -4.45 -5.40 -4.03
C THR A 41 -3.91 -5.88 -5.37
N GLY A 42 -2.91 -6.75 -5.34
CA GLY A 42 -2.23 -7.32 -6.48
C GLY A 42 -2.70 -8.74 -6.79
N VAL A 43 -2.94 -9.04 -8.06
CA VAL A 43 -3.20 -10.41 -8.56
C VAL A 43 -2.13 -10.77 -9.59
N CYS A 44 -1.34 -11.79 -9.28
CA CYS A 44 -0.39 -12.35 -10.23
C CYS A 44 -1.01 -13.54 -10.95
N HIS A 45 -0.61 -13.78 -12.19
CA HIS A 45 -1.10 -14.92 -12.99
C HIS A 45 -0.06 -16.03 -13.20
N SER A 46 1.08 -15.94 -12.50
CA SER A 46 2.17 -16.92 -12.57
C SER A 46 2.68 -17.24 -11.16
N ASN A 47 3.21 -18.44 -11.01
CA ASN A 47 3.89 -18.91 -9.80
C ASN A 47 5.30 -19.43 -10.17
N PRO A 48 6.39 -18.87 -9.62
CA PRO A 48 6.40 -17.75 -8.69
C PRO A 48 6.03 -16.42 -9.36
N CYS A 49 5.62 -15.46 -8.53
CA CYS A 49 5.44 -14.07 -8.91
C CYS A 49 6.61 -13.21 -8.40
N ARG A 50 7.28 -12.49 -9.29
CA ARG A 50 8.31 -11.50 -8.90
C ARG A 50 7.62 -10.21 -8.46
N VAL A 51 7.92 -9.74 -7.26
CA VAL A 51 7.23 -8.57 -6.68
C VAL A 51 8.20 -7.42 -6.48
N PHE A 52 7.82 -6.27 -7.02
CA PHE A 52 8.40 -4.98 -6.73
C PHE A 52 7.47 -4.20 -5.82
N PHE A 53 8.04 -3.44 -4.88
CA PHE A 53 7.27 -2.66 -3.92
C PHE A 53 7.76 -1.21 -3.90
N LYS A 54 6.84 -0.27 -4.07
CA LYS A 54 7.09 1.17 -3.99
C LYS A 54 7.10 1.59 -2.53
N MET A 55 8.29 1.86 -2.00
CA MET A 55 8.42 2.34 -0.63
C MET A 55 7.84 3.75 -0.48
N PRO A 56 7.14 4.03 0.64
CA PRO A 56 6.63 5.36 0.91
C PRO A 56 7.78 6.36 1.03
N PRO A 57 7.52 7.66 0.79
CA PRO A 57 8.52 8.69 0.98
C PRO A 57 8.91 8.82 2.46
N GLY A 58 10.17 9.15 2.72
CA GLY A 58 10.70 9.27 4.07
C GLY A 58 12.22 9.30 4.09
N ALA A 59 12.80 9.20 5.28
CA ALA A 59 14.24 9.04 5.47
C ALA A 59 14.54 7.65 6.04
N GLY A 60 15.72 7.10 5.72
CA GLY A 60 16.16 5.81 6.23
C GLY A 60 15.57 4.62 5.47
N THR A 61 15.32 3.52 6.19
CA THR A 61 14.81 2.25 5.66
C THR A 61 13.47 1.88 6.29
N TYR A 62 12.68 1.11 5.55
CA TYR A 62 11.46 0.48 6.02
C TYR A 62 11.62 -1.03 6.05
N ALA A 63 11.28 -1.64 7.19
CA ALA A 63 11.17 -3.08 7.31
C ALA A 63 9.83 -3.57 6.75
N LEU A 64 9.90 -4.55 5.85
CA LEU A 64 8.74 -5.24 5.31
C LEU A 64 8.56 -6.61 5.94
N ARG A 65 7.30 -6.98 6.12
CA ARG A 65 6.88 -8.29 6.57
C ARG A 65 5.78 -8.84 5.67
N GLY A 66 5.93 -10.10 5.28
CA GLY A 66 4.84 -10.89 4.69
C GLY A 66 4.07 -11.62 5.77
N SER A 67 2.94 -12.24 5.42
CA SER A 67 2.03 -12.91 6.38
C SER A 67 2.73 -13.75 7.46
N ALA A 68 3.73 -14.56 7.06
CA ALA A 68 4.41 -15.50 7.95
C ALA A 68 5.93 -15.28 8.06
N PHE A 69 6.52 -14.31 7.36
CA PHE A 69 7.99 -14.17 7.28
C PHE A 69 8.43 -12.71 7.16
N PRO A 70 9.60 -12.35 7.72
CA PRO A 70 10.24 -11.07 7.41
C PRO A 70 10.70 -11.09 5.94
N ILE A 71 10.47 -10.00 5.22
CA ILE A 71 10.88 -9.86 3.82
C ILE A 71 12.28 -9.23 3.76
N GLY A 72 12.46 -8.10 4.46
CA GLY A 72 13.73 -7.37 4.48
C GLY A 72 13.54 -5.89 4.79
N GLU A 73 14.64 -5.13 4.74
CA GLU A 73 14.62 -3.67 4.88
C GLU A 73 15.02 -3.01 3.57
N TYR A 74 14.30 -1.96 3.16
CA TYR A 74 14.61 -1.24 1.93
C TYR A 74 14.53 0.27 2.11
N PRO A 75 15.29 1.06 1.33
CA PRO A 75 15.31 2.51 1.47
C PRO A 75 13.96 3.15 1.17
N ALA A 76 13.61 4.18 1.95
CA ALA A 76 12.44 5.01 1.72
C ALA A 76 12.46 5.66 0.32
N GLY A 77 11.28 5.85 -0.28
CA GLY A 77 11.09 6.52 -1.56
C GLY A 77 11.50 5.74 -2.81
N ASN A 78 12.09 4.55 -2.66
CA ASN A 78 12.54 3.72 -3.77
C ASN A 78 11.57 2.59 -4.10
N THR A 79 11.56 2.16 -5.36
CA THR A 79 10.95 0.88 -5.75
C THR A 79 11.99 -0.22 -5.59
N ALA A 80 11.68 -1.27 -4.85
CA ALA A 80 12.59 -2.39 -4.60
C ALA A 80 12.01 -3.72 -5.05
N MET A 81 12.83 -4.62 -5.61
CA MET A 81 12.44 -6.02 -5.78
C MET A 81 12.48 -6.69 -4.40
N ILE A 82 11.32 -7.13 -3.92
CA ILE A 82 11.18 -7.63 -2.54
C ILE A 82 11.18 -9.16 -2.47
N GLY A 83 11.02 -9.85 -3.60
CA GLY A 83 11.14 -11.30 -3.66
C GLY A 83 10.39 -11.94 -4.80
N SER A 84 10.52 -13.25 -4.88
CA SER A 84 9.66 -14.14 -5.65
C SER A 84 8.72 -14.86 -4.71
N PHE A 85 7.42 -14.66 -4.89
CA PHE A 85 6.37 -15.20 -4.02
C PHE A 85 5.75 -16.43 -4.68
N PHE A 86 5.72 -17.53 -3.94
CA PHE A 86 5.09 -18.79 -4.34
C PHE A 86 3.69 -18.97 -3.75
N GLU A 87 3.34 -18.14 -2.78
CA GLU A 87 2.07 -18.17 -2.08
C GLU A 87 1.53 -16.74 -1.97
N SER A 88 0.20 -16.64 -1.81
CA SER A 88 -0.46 -15.37 -1.53
C SER A 88 0.03 -14.80 -0.19
N SER A 89 0.19 -13.48 -0.11
CA SER A 89 0.77 -12.83 1.07
C SER A 89 0.12 -11.48 1.35
N VAL A 90 0.11 -11.09 2.62
CA VAL A 90 -0.19 -9.74 3.06
C VAL A 90 1.14 -9.06 3.38
N ILE A 91 1.46 -8.00 2.64
CA ILE A 91 2.70 -7.24 2.77
C ILE A 91 2.42 -6.00 3.62
N GLU A 92 3.20 -5.85 4.67
CA GLU A 92 3.07 -4.79 5.68
C GLU A 92 4.39 -4.05 5.87
N ILE A 93 4.32 -2.74 6.08
CA ILE A 93 5.45 -1.94 6.54
C ILE A 93 5.39 -1.86 8.07
N VAL A 94 6.38 -2.46 8.71
CA VAL A 94 6.42 -2.61 10.17
C VAL A 94 6.50 -1.25 10.85
N GLY A 95 5.70 -1.05 11.91
CA GLY A 95 5.74 0.16 12.73
C GLY A 95 5.08 1.39 12.10
N THR A 96 4.25 1.20 11.07
CA THR A 96 3.50 2.28 10.42
C THR A 96 2.01 1.98 10.39
N ASP A 97 1.18 3.02 10.28
CA ASP A 97 -0.27 2.91 10.09
C ASP A 97 -0.66 2.88 8.59
N LEU A 98 0.30 2.62 7.71
CA LEU A 98 0.03 2.51 6.28
C LEU A 98 -0.82 1.26 5.99
N PRO A 99 -1.74 1.33 5.02
CA PRO A 99 -2.58 0.19 4.72
C PRO A 99 -1.78 -1.00 4.19
N LYS A 100 -2.26 -2.17 4.55
CA LYS A 100 -1.69 -3.45 4.12
C LYS A 100 -1.88 -3.64 2.62
N THR A 101 -0.91 -4.27 2.00
CA THR A 101 -0.95 -4.63 0.58
C THR A 101 -1.25 -6.11 0.46
N TYR A 102 -2.20 -6.49 -0.39
CA TYR A 102 -2.58 -7.88 -0.58
C TYR A 102 -1.99 -8.38 -1.89
N LEU A 103 -1.37 -9.56 -1.89
CA LEU A 103 -0.87 -10.23 -3.08
C LEU A 103 -1.54 -11.59 -3.19
N THR A 104 -2.21 -11.82 -4.31
CA THR A 104 -2.70 -13.13 -4.72
C THR A 104 -1.73 -13.75 -5.73
N VAL A 105 -1.23 -14.94 -5.42
CA VAL A 105 -0.43 -15.78 -6.32
C VAL A 105 -1.19 -17.08 -6.55
N PRO A 106 -1.34 -17.56 -7.80
CA PRO A 106 -2.01 -18.82 -8.06
C PRO A 106 -1.23 -19.96 -7.43
N GLU A 107 -1.91 -21.04 -7.05
CA GLU A 107 -1.23 -22.25 -6.63
C GLU A 107 -0.27 -22.73 -7.73
N SER A 108 0.88 -23.29 -7.34
CA SER A 108 1.84 -23.81 -8.32
C SER A 108 1.13 -24.90 -9.12
N GLY A 109 0.96 -24.69 -10.43
CA GLY A 109 0.33 -25.65 -11.32
C GLY A 109 1.17 -26.92 -11.44
N GLY A 110 1.02 -27.84 -10.50
CA GLY A 110 0.95 -29.25 -10.83
C GLY A 110 -0.47 -29.51 -11.30
N ASP A 111 -0.64 -29.65 -12.62
CA ASP A 111 -1.91 -29.91 -13.32
C ASP A 111 -2.91 -28.73 -13.40
N ALA A 112 -2.73 -27.91 -14.44
CA ALA A 112 -3.89 -27.44 -15.19
C ALA A 112 -4.55 -28.68 -15.82
N ARG A 113 -5.61 -29.20 -15.20
CA ARG A 113 -6.58 -30.12 -15.82
C ARG A 113 -7.90 -29.41 -15.98
#